data_AF-A0A3B8LCZ4-F1
#
_entry.id   AF-A0A3B8LCZ4-F1
#
_cell.length_a   1.000
_cell.length_b   1.000
_cell.length_c   1.000
_cell.angle_alpha   90.00
_cell.angle_beta   90.00
_cell.angle_gamma   90.00
#
_symmetry.space_group_name_H-M   'P 1'
#
loop_
_entity.id
_entity.type
_entity.pdbx_description
1 polymer ?
#
loop_
_entity_poly.entity_id
_entity_poly.type
_entity_poly.pdbx_seq_one_letter_code
_entity_poly.pdbx_strand_id
1 'polypeptide(L)'
;MSDTKSFSAQDVLKKLRDSKQIHLTTTGPRDTGQSDYKNRHTFSDLIRLAPLYEVAGYFSVEMHGGARFHQNLLSNMLDPFEEAAAWKSTLNNTLTQTLVRSTNVWGYRSYPENVIRESVRAFTPTIDVWRCFDFLNYVPNMRPLAEEVLKEGKIFEPAISFTQSDECTNEYYLKVAREMVALCGGEKHTIICIKDMAG
;
A
#
# COMPACT_ATOMS: atom_id res chain seq x y z
N MET A 1 -13.17 -18.06 -18.39
CA MET A 1 -13.24 -17.52 -17.01
C MET A 1 -11.99 -18.01 -16.33
N SER A 2 -10.99 -17.14 -16.21
CA SER A 2 -9.72 -17.49 -15.55
C SER A 2 -10.01 -17.58 -14.06
N ASP A 3 -9.74 -18.74 -13.45
CA ASP A 3 -9.83 -18.92 -11.99
C ASP A 3 -8.91 -17.92 -11.31
N THR A 4 -9.48 -16.83 -10.80
CA THR A 4 -8.77 -15.83 -10.02
C THR A 4 -8.22 -16.55 -8.79
N LYS A 5 -6.90 -16.76 -8.72
CA LYS A 5 -6.28 -17.32 -7.52
C LYS A 5 -6.52 -16.36 -6.36
N SER A 6 -7.40 -16.75 -5.45
CA SER A 6 -7.56 -16.03 -4.19
C SER A 6 -6.31 -16.25 -3.34
N PHE A 7 -5.52 -15.20 -3.15
CA PHE A 7 -4.38 -15.22 -2.24
C PHE A 7 -4.89 -15.01 -0.81
N SER A 8 -4.65 -15.98 0.06
CA SER A 8 -4.72 -15.72 1.50
C SER A 8 -3.54 -14.85 1.91
N ALA A 9 -3.79 -13.72 2.58
CA ALA A 9 -2.73 -12.86 3.12
C ALA A 9 -1.75 -13.67 4.00
N GLN A 10 -2.25 -14.63 4.78
CA GLN A 10 -1.41 -15.47 5.63
C GLN A 10 -0.47 -16.37 4.82
N ASP A 11 -0.93 -16.92 3.70
CA ASP A 11 -0.10 -17.76 2.83
C ASP A 11 0.99 -16.94 2.13
N VAL A 12 0.65 -15.72 1.71
CA VAL A 12 1.63 -14.78 1.14
C VAL A 12 2.71 -14.45 2.18
N LEU A 13 2.30 -14.05 3.39
CA LEU A 13 3.23 -13.70 4.47
C LEU A 13 4.13 -14.87 4.86
N LYS A 14 3.58 -16.08 4.91
CA LYS A 14 4.35 -17.30 5.15
C LYS A 14 5.37 -17.55 4.04
N LYS A 15 4.94 -17.50 2.76
CA LYS A 15 5.83 -17.68 1.62
C LYS A 15 6.95 -16.65 1.57
N LEU A 16 6.66 -15.39 1.88
CA LEU A 16 7.68 -14.34 1.96
C LEU A 16 8.71 -14.65 3.05
N ARG A 17 8.25 -15.03 4.25
CA ARG A 17 9.13 -15.35 5.39
C ARG A 17 9.99 -16.58 5.14
N ASP A 18 9.44 -17.61 4.52
CA ASP A 18 10.13 -18.87 4.26
C ASP A 18 11.05 -18.77 3.01
N SER A 19 10.85 -17.75 2.17
CA SER A 19 11.66 -17.53 0.98
C SER A 19 13.05 -17.00 1.31
N LYS A 20 14.05 -17.51 0.61
CA LYS A 20 15.44 -16.99 0.65
C LYS A 20 15.72 -15.94 -0.43
N GLN A 21 14.70 -15.54 -1.18
CA GLN A 21 14.82 -14.59 -2.29
C GLN A 21 14.46 -13.18 -1.85
N ILE A 22 15.04 -12.20 -2.53
CA ILE A 22 14.60 -10.80 -2.44
C ILE A 22 13.38 -10.65 -3.34
N HIS A 23 12.30 -10.14 -2.77
CA HIS A 23 11.07 -9.83 -3.49
C HIS A 23 11.03 -8.34 -3.83
N LEU A 24 10.54 -8.01 -5.02
CA LEU A 24 10.55 -6.64 -5.53
C LEU A 24 9.13 -6.10 -5.68
N THR A 25 8.91 -4.87 -5.27
CA THR A 25 7.71 -4.08 -5.61
C THR A 25 8.09 -3.05 -6.66
N THR A 26 7.38 -3.04 -7.78
CA THR A 26 7.52 -1.94 -8.74
C THR A 26 6.68 -0.74 -8.30
N THR A 27 7.28 0.45 -8.34
CA THR A 27 6.63 1.74 -8.07
C THR A 27 6.39 2.54 -9.34
N GLY A 28 6.71 1.98 -10.52
CA GLY A 28 6.58 2.63 -11.83
C GLY A 28 5.21 3.29 -12.05
N PRO A 29 4.09 2.59 -11.77
CA PRO A 29 2.77 3.18 -11.90
C PRO A 29 2.43 4.25 -10.86
N ARG A 30 3.08 4.33 -9.70
CA ARG A 30 2.69 5.25 -8.61
C ARG A 30 3.81 6.20 -8.23
N ASP A 31 4.82 5.76 -7.47
CA ASP A 31 5.85 6.67 -6.93
C ASP A 31 6.76 7.26 -8.01
N THR A 32 7.20 6.46 -8.99
CA THR A 32 8.03 6.97 -10.09
C THR A 32 7.29 8.03 -10.90
N GLY A 33 6.02 7.76 -11.23
CA GLY A 33 5.15 8.74 -11.88
C GLY A 33 4.99 10.02 -11.06
N GLN A 34 4.87 9.90 -9.74
CA GLN A 34 4.73 11.03 -8.82
C GLN A 34 5.99 11.89 -8.74
N SER A 35 7.15 11.26 -8.55
CA SER A 35 8.42 11.93 -8.30
C SER A 35 9.00 12.56 -9.57
N ASP A 36 9.05 11.80 -10.66
CA ASP A 36 9.77 12.21 -11.88
C ASP A 36 8.86 12.93 -12.88
N TYR A 37 7.57 12.60 -12.87
CA TYR A 37 6.60 13.04 -13.89
C TYR A 37 5.40 13.78 -13.32
N LYS A 38 5.44 14.21 -12.05
CA LYS A 38 4.36 14.97 -11.38
C LYS A 38 2.98 14.31 -11.51
N ASN A 39 2.93 12.98 -11.44
CA ASN A 39 1.72 12.16 -11.63
C ASN A 39 1.02 12.35 -12.98
N ARG A 40 1.74 12.66 -14.07
CA ARG A 40 1.14 12.90 -15.40
C ARG A 40 1.05 11.67 -16.29
N HIS A 41 1.50 10.50 -15.84
CA HIS A 41 1.27 9.26 -16.57
C HIS A 41 -0.23 9.00 -16.72
N THR A 42 -0.70 8.86 -17.96
CA THR A 42 -2.11 8.55 -18.21
C THR A 42 -2.41 7.10 -17.82
N PHE A 43 -3.65 6.84 -17.40
CA PHE A 43 -4.06 5.47 -17.12
C PHE A 43 -4.01 4.57 -18.36
N SER A 44 -4.32 5.12 -19.54
CA SER A 44 -4.27 4.42 -20.83
C SER A 44 -2.87 3.86 -21.14
N ASP A 45 -1.82 4.62 -20.83
CA ASP A 45 -0.45 4.16 -21.04
C ASP A 45 -0.04 3.11 -20.02
N LEU A 46 -0.41 3.30 -18.76
CA LEU A 46 -0.02 2.40 -17.69
C LEU A 46 -0.72 1.04 -17.75
N ILE A 47 -2.00 1.00 -18.09
CA ILE A 47 -2.74 -0.27 -18.19
C ILE A 47 -2.24 -1.14 -19.34
N ARG A 48 -1.69 -0.55 -20.41
CA ARG A 48 -1.00 -1.30 -21.48
C ARG A 48 0.25 -2.02 -21.01
N LEU A 49 0.88 -1.54 -19.93
CA LEU A 49 2.05 -2.16 -19.31
C LEU A 49 1.68 -3.22 -18.25
N ALA A 50 0.41 -3.27 -17.82
CA ALA A 50 -0.04 -4.21 -16.79
C ALA A 50 0.28 -5.69 -17.10
N PRO A 51 0.13 -6.20 -18.35
CA PRO A 51 0.53 -7.56 -18.68
C PRO A 51 2.03 -7.83 -18.51
N LEU A 52 2.88 -6.81 -18.68
CA LEU A 52 4.32 -6.94 -18.47
C LEU A 52 4.65 -7.00 -16.97
N TYR A 53 3.97 -6.20 -16.14
CA TYR A 53 4.12 -6.28 -14.69
C TYR A 53 3.67 -7.64 -14.13
N GLU A 54 2.60 -8.20 -14.67
CA GLU A 54 2.06 -9.51 -14.25
C GLU A 54 3.05 -10.66 -14.43
N VAL A 55 3.85 -10.64 -15.51
CA VAL A 55 4.80 -11.73 -15.81
C VAL A 55 6.22 -11.47 -15.29
N ALA A 56 6.50 -10.28 -14.75
CA ALA A 56 7.84 -9.87 -14.33
C ALA A 56 8.28 -10.48 -12.98
N GLY A 57 7.38 -11.12 -12.24
CA GLY A 57 7.71 -11.76 -10.96
C GLY A 57 7.84 -10.80 -9.77
N TYR A 58 7.15 -9.65 -9.83
CA TYR A 58 7.06 -8.75 -8.68
C TYR A 58 6.25 -9.37 -7.53
N PHE A 59 6.58 -9.00 -6.29
CA PHE A 59 5.70 -9.25 -5.14
C PHE A 59 4.42 -8.43 -5.25
N SER A 60 4.57 -7.15 -5.55
CA SER A 60 3.44 -6.25 -5.74
C SER A 60 3.71 -5.17 -6.79
N VAL A 61 2.63 -4.64 -7.36
CA VAL A 61 2.62 -3.45 -8.18
C VAL A 61 1.97 -2.34 -7.37
N GLU A 62 2.76 -1.33 -7.01
CA GLU A 62 2.21 -0.15 -6.36
C GLU A 62 1.57 0.75 -7.43
N MET A 63 0.24 0.72 -7.45
CA MET A 63 -0.56 1.33 -8.53
C MET A 63 -1.61 2.33 -8.05
N HIS A 64 -1.86 2.40 -6.74
CA HIS A 64 -2.92 3.24 -6.17
C HIS A 64 -2.42 4.13 -5.03
N GLY A 65 -3.15 5.22 -4.77
CA GLY A 65 -2.94 6.09 -3.62
C GLY A 65 -1.88 7.17 -3.82
N GLY A 66 -1.25 7.64 -2.74
CA GLY A 66 -0.36 8.79 -2.81
C GLY A 66 -1.06 10.04 -3.36
N ALA A 67 -0.37 10.83 -4.18
CA ALA A 67 -0.99 11.98 -4.88
C ALA A 67 -1.67 11.57 -6.21
N ARG A 68 -1.45 10.33 -6.69
CA ARG A 68 -2.09 9.79 -7.89
C ARG A 68 -3.61 9.81 -7.76
N PHE A 69 -4.15 9.42 -6.61
CA PHE A 69 -5.59 9.42 -6.35
C PHE A 69 -6.24 10.78 -6.64
N HIS A 70 -5.67 11.85 -6.06
CA HIS A 70 -6.14 13.22 -6.27
C HIS A 70 -5.95 13.70 -7.72
N GLN A 71 -4.77 13.45 -8.30
CA GLN A 71 -4.44 13.87 -9.66
C GLN A 71 -5.37 13.20 -10.70
N ASN A 72 -5.64 11.91 -10.52
CA ASN A 72 -6.52 11.15 -11.41
C ASN A 72 -7.96 11.64 -11.32
N LEU A 73 -8.45 11.89 -10.10
CA LEU A 73 -9.80 12.38 -9.90
C LEU A 73 -10.02 13.79 -10.49
N LEU A 74 -9.08 14.73 -10.26
CA LEU A 74 -9.29 16.13 -10.65
C LEU A 74 -8.76 16.52 -12.02
N SER A 75 -7.65 15.94 -12.47
CA SER A 75 -7.04 16.33 -13.76
C SER A 75 -7.34 15.35 -14.86
N ASN A 76 -7.25 14.05 -14.58
CA ASN A 76 -7.46 13.01 -15.59
C ASN A 76 -8.94 12.60 -15.70
N MET A 77 -9.79 13.09 -14.78
CA MET A 77 -11.23 12.77 -14.71
C MET A 77 -11.51 11.27 -14.71
N LEU A 78 -10.66 10.52 -14.00
CA LEU A 78 -10.77 9.07 -13.89
C LEU A 78 -11.54 8.70 -12.64
N ASP A 79 -12.44 7.73 -12.78
CA ASP A 79 -13.06 7.07 -11.64
C ASP A 79 -12.01 6.17 -10.95
N PRO A 80 -11.68 6.43 -9.66
CA PRO A 80 -10.65 5.67 -8.96
C PRO A 80 -11.05 4.20 -8.74
N PHE A 81 -12.34 3.88 -8.70
CA PHE A 81 -12.82 2.50 -8.55
C PHE A 81 -12.65 1.72 -9.85
N GLU A 82 -12.98 2.34 -10.99
CA GLU A 82 -12.77 1.73 -12.31
C GLU A 82 -11.29 1.49 -12.59
N GLU A 83 -10.43 2.47 -12.26
CA GLU A 83 -8.98 2.32 -12.37
C GLU A 83 -8.47 1.14 -11.55
N ALA A 84 -8.83 1.07 -10.27
CA ALA A 84 -8.38 0.00 -9.38
C ALA A 84 -8.89 -1.38 -9.84
N ALA A 85 -10.14 -1.46 -10.32
CA ALA A 85 -10.72 -2.69 -10.85
C ALA A 85 -10.01 -3.16 -12.13
N ALA A 86 -9.65 -2.24 -13.02
CA ALA A 86 -8.93 -2.57 -14.24
C ALA A 86 -7.50 -3.08 -13.99
N TRP A 87 -6.80 -2.51 -13.00
CA TRP A 87 -5.54 -3.09 -12.54
C TRP A 87 -5.73 -4.50 -11.97
N LYS A 88 -6.72 -4.67 -11.08
CA LYS A 88 -6.96 -5.96 -10.41
C LYS A 88 -7.35 -7.06 -11.39
N SER A 89 -8.11 -6.74 -12.45
CA SER A 89 -8.50 -7.73 -13.46
C SER A 89 -7.32 -8.21 -14.33
N THR A 90 -6.27 -7.39 -14.45
CA THR A 90 -5.06 -7.74 -15.21
C THR A 90 -4.02 -8.44 -14.33
N LEU A 91 -3.84 -8.00 -13.08
CA LEU A 91 -2.86 -8.52 -12.13
C LEU A 91 -3.46 -9.67 -11.31
N ASN A 92 -3.41 -10.88 -11.86
CA ASN A 92 -4.02 -12.07 -11.27
C ASN A 92 -3.05 -12.88 -10.40
N ASN A 93 -1.74 -12.78 -10.67
CA ASN A 93 -0.67 -13.46 -9.93
C ASN A 93 0.18 -12.49 -9.13
N THR A 94 0.17 -11.22 -9.48
CA THR A 94 0.90 -10.15 -8.79
C THR A 94 -0.03 -9.35 -7.88
N LEU A 95 0.41 -9.02 -6.66
CA LEU A 95 -0.44 -8.30 -5.71
C LEU A 95 -0.57 -6.82 -6.10
N THR A 96 -1.76 -6.25 -5.94
CA THR A 96 -1.95 -4.80 -6.06
C THR A 96 -1.62 -4.10 -4.75
N GLN A 97 -0.91 -2.98 -4.82
CA GLN A 97 -0.49 -2.22 -3.64
C GLN A 97 -0.89 -0.75 -3.69
N THR A 98 -1.25 -0.21 -2.52
CA THR A 98 -1.49 1.22 -2.32
C THR A 98 -0.63 1.83 -1.24
N LEU A 99 -0.29 3.11 -1.39
CA LEU A 99 0.20 3.96 -0.32
C LEU A 99 -0.96 4.77 0.27
N VAL A 100 -1.19 4.63 1.57
CA VAL A 100 -2.24 5.32 2.32
C VAL A 100 -1.68 6.06 3.54
N ARG A 101 -2.22 7.24 3.85
CA ARG A 101 -1.77 8.12 4.93
C ARG A 101 -2.69 7.96 6.14
N SER A 102 -2.26 7.27 7.19
CA SER A 102 -2.97 7.04 8.47
C SER A 102 -4.39 7.64 8.56
N THR A 103 -4.56 8.80 9.19
CA THR A 103 -5.85 9.49 9.37
C THR A 103 -6.32 10.26 8.14
N ASN A 104 -5.44 10.50 7.17
CA ASN A 104 -5.72 11.31 5.98
C ASN A 104 -6.16 10.47 4.77
N VAL A 105 -6.11 9.15 4.86
CA VAL A 105 -6.37 8.21 3.75
C VAL A 105 -5.57 8.64 2.51
N TRP A 106 -6.24 9.03 1.41
CA TRP A 106 -5.59 9.57 0.20
C TRP A 106 -5.77 11.09 0.05
N GLY A 107 -6.39 11.74 1.03
CA GLY A 107 -6.57 13.19 1.08
C GLY A 107 -5.46 13.94 1.81
N TYR A 108 -5.77 15.19 2.16
CA TYR A 108 -4.83 16.18 2.74
C TYR A 108 -5.23 16.68 4.14
N ARG A 109 -6.35 16.20 4.69
CA ARG A 109 -6.82 16.49 6.05
C ARG A 109 -7.14 15.18 6.75
N SER A 110 -7.17 15.18 8.08
CA SER A 110 -7.60 14.01 8.84
C SER A 110 -9.10 13.82 8.74
N TYR A 111 -9.53 12.56 8.58
CA TYR A 111 -10.93 12.17 8.47
C TYR A 111 -11.40 11.46 9.74
N PRO A 112 -12.70 11.52 10.07
CA PRO A 112 -13.25 10.74 11.17
C PRO A 112 -13.17 9.23 10.85
N GLU A 113 -13.16 8.42 11.91
CA GLU A 113 -12.89 6.99 11.84
C GLU A 113 -13.84 6.24 10.88
N ASN A 114 -15.12 6.60 10.87
CA ASN A 114 -16.11 6.01 9.97
C ASN A 114 -15.74 6.20 8.50
N VAL A 115 -15.25 7.38 8.11
CA VAL A 115 -14.81 7.66 6.73
C VAL A 115 -13.56 6.87 6.38
N ILE A 116 -12.62 6.71 7.32
CA ILE A 116 -11.41 5.89 7.11
C ILE A 116 -11.82 4.44 6.82
N ARG A 117 -12.68 3.86 7.68
CA ARG A 117 -13.12 2.47 7.54
C ARG A 117 -13.91 2.23 6.26
N GLU A 118 -14.82 3.14 5.89
CA GLU A 118 -15.54 3.03 4.60
C GLU A 118 -14.61 3.13 3.41
N SER A 119 -13.60 4.02 3.46
CA SER A 119 -12.61 4.14 2.39
C SER A 119 -11.80 2.85 2.21
N VAL A 120 -11.45 2.18 3.31
CA VAL A 120 -10.77 0.88 3.25
C VAL A 120 -11.69 -0.16 2.61
N ARG A 121 -12.90 -0.34 3.14
CA ARG A 121 -13.89 -1.30 2.62
C ARG A 121 -14.11 -1.15 1.13
N ALA A 122 -14.28 0.08 0.65
CA ALA A 122 -14.56 0.36 -0.75
C ALA A 122 -13.44 -0.08 -1.72
N PHE A 123 -12.19 -0.14 -1.27
CA PHE A 123 -11.04 -0.50 -2.11
C PHE A 123 -10.41 -1.86 -1.79
N THR A 124 -10.79 -2.51 -0.70
CA THR A 124 -10.30 -3.87 -0.38
C THR A 124 -10.59 -4.92 -1.48
N PRO A 125 -11.65 -4.85 -2.31
CA PRO A 125 -11.82 -5.82 -3.40
C PRO A 125 -10.73 -5.72 -4.48
N THR A 126 -10.09 -4.55 -4.62
CA THR A 126 -9.13 -4.25 -5.70
C THR A 126 -7.69 -4.07 -5.22
N ILE A 127 -7.47 -3.93 -3.91
CA ILE A 127 -6.16 -3.68 -3.29
C ILE A 127 -5.80 -4.80 -2.32
N ASP A 128 -4.65 -5.44 -2.55
CA ASP A 128 -4.17 -6.56 -1.73
C ASP A 128 -3.21 -6.14 -0.61
N VAL A 129 -2.32 -5.17 -0.87
CA VAL A 129 -1.30 -4.67 0.07
C VAL A 129 -1.54 -3.19 0.39
N TRP A 130 -1.66 -2.89 1.67
CA TRP A 130 -1.94 -1.55 2.20
C TRP A 130 -0.72 -1.02 2.95
N ARG A 131 0.15 -0.31 2.24
CA ARG A 131 1.27 0.41 2.85
C ARG A 131 0.75 1.66 3.56
N CYS A 132 0.71 1.62 4.88
CA CYS A 132 0.17 2.69 5.71
C CYS A 132 1.27 3.38 6.51
N PHE A 133 1.40 4.70 6.37
CA PHE A 133 2.33 5.48 7.17
C PHE A 133 1.61 6.62 7.90
N ASP A 134 2.21 7.06 8.99
CA ASP A 134 1.84 8.26 9.73
C ASP A 134 3.04 9.20 9.68
N PHE A 135 2.79 10.47 9.41
CA PHE A 135 3.85 11.46 9.20
C PHE A 135 4.64 11.78 10.48
N LEU A 136 4.15 11.38 11.66
CA LEU A 136 4.86 11.47 12.94
C LEU A 136 5.20 10.10 13.54
N ASN A 137 5.04 9.01 12.78
CA ASN A 137 5.15 7.63 13.26
C ASN A 137 4.23 7.33 14.47
N TYR A 138 3.11 8.03 14.60
CA TYR A 138 2.17 7.78 15.70
C TYR A 138 1.27 6.59 15.37
N VAL A 139 1.67 5.40 15.81
CA VAL A 139 1.00 4.11 15.49
C VAL A 139 -0.50 4.08 15.79
N PRO A 140 -1.03 4.69 16.88
CA PRO A 140 -2.48 4.70 17.13
C PRO A 140 -3.31 5.30 16.00
N ASN A 141 -2.78 6.25 15.23
CA ASN A 141 -3.47 6.81 14.05
C ASN A 141 -3.70 5.79 12.95
N MET A 142 -2.90 4.72 12.90
CA MET A 142 -3.03 3.67 11.89
C MET A 142 -4.10 2.63 12.23
N ARG A 143 -4.56 2.60 13.49
CA ARG A 143 -5.40 1.52 14.02
C ARG A 143 -6.69 1.30 13.24
N PRO A 144 -7.51 2.33 12.95
CA PRO A 144 -8.76 2.10 12.23
C PRO A 144 -8.57 1.49 10.85
N LEU A 145 -7.49 1.88 10.17
CA LEU A 145 -7.13 1.36 8.87
C LEU A 145 -6.62 -0.09 8.99
N ALA A 146 -5.72 -0.35 9.92
CA ALA A 146 -5.17 -1.68 10.18
C ALA A 146 -6.27 -2.69 10.50
N GLU A 147 -7.16 -2.36 11.42
CA GLU A 147 -8.26 -3.25 11.84
C GLU A 147 -9.17 -3.60 10.67
N GLU A 148 -9.51 -2.64 9.81
CA GLU A 148 -10.39 -2.91 8.65
C GLU A 148 -9.65 -3.71 7.56
N VAL A 149 -8.39 -3.37 7.24
CA VAL A 149 -7.59 -4.12 6.26
C VAL A 149 -7.41 -5.58 6.68
N LEU A 150 -7.08 -5.82 7.94
CA LEU A 150 -6.88 -7.16 8.48
C LEU A 150 -8.20 -7.95 8.53
N LYS A 151 -9.31 -7.30 8.88
CA LYS A 151 -10.65 -7.90 8.87
C LYS A 151 -11.07 -8.38 7.48
N GLU A 152 -10.75 -7.61 6.43
CA GLU A 152 -11.01 -7.97 5.03
C GLU A 152 -10.00 -8.98 4.47
N GLY A 153 -9.11 -9.52 5.32
CA GLY A 153 -8.14 -10.56 4.94
C GLY A 153 -7.04 -10.06 4.00
N LYS A 154 -6.77 -8.75 3.98
CA LYS A 154 -5.72 -8.11 3.18
C LYS A 154 -4.44 -7.91 3.97
N ILE A 155 -3.35 -7.58 3.28
CA ILE A 155 -2.05 -7.36 3.91
C ILE A 155 -1.97 -5.90 4.36
N PHE A 156 -1.85 -5.69 5.67
CA PHE A 156 -1.50 -4.40 6.25
C PHE A 156 0.02 -4.30 6.40
N GLU A 157 0.64 -3.36 5.70
CA GLU A 157 2.08 -3.10 5.74
C GLU A 157 2.32 -1.74 6.44
N PRO A 158 2.46 -1.71 7.77
CA PRO A 158 2.79 -0.47 8.48
C PRO A 158 4.19 0.01 8.07
N ALA A 159 4.30 1.30 7.83
CA ALA A 159 5.51 1.94 7.35
C ALA A 159 6.03 2.97 8.35
N ILE A 160 7.31 2.84 8.70
CA ILE A 160 8.08 3.82 9.47
C ILE A 160 8.53 4.92 8.51
N SER A 161 8.10 6.16 8.75
CA SER A 161 8.67 7.34 8.10
C SER A 161 10.07 7.57 8.67
N PHE A 162 11.10 7.28 7.89
CA PHE A 162 12.49 7.34 8.34
C PHE A 162 13.06 8.75 8.16
N THR A 163 13.86 9.18 9.13
CA THR A 163 14.62 10.43 9.14
C THR A 163 15.89 10.27 9.98
N GLN A 164 16.92 11.05 9.67
CA GLN A 164 18.12 11.13 10.49
C GLN A 164 18.06 12.41 11.35
N SER A 165 17.93 12.25 12.66
CA SER A 165 18.00 13.34 13.64
C SER A 165 18.45 12.79 15.00
N ASP A 166 18.87 13.67 15.91
CA ASP A 166 19.32 13.30 17.26
C ASP A 166 18.22 12.58 18.07
N GLU A 167 16.96 12.90 17.80
CA GLU A 167 15.79 12.28 18.44
C GLU A 167 15.42 10.91 17.83
N CYS A 168 15.84 10.64 16.60
CA CYS A 168 15.49 9.43 15.85
C CYS A 168 16.52 8.32 16.04
N THR A 169 16.68 7.89 17.30
CA THR A 169 17.63 6.83 17.67
C THR A 169 17.15 5.43 17.26
N ASN A 170 18.04 4.44 17.38
CA ASN A 170 17.65 3.03 17.19
C ASN A 170 16.55 2.61 18.17
N GLU A 171 16.61 3.07 19.42
CA GLU A 171 15.61 2.77 20.45
C GLU A 171 14.24 3.33 20.07
N TYR A 172 14.19 4.54 19.48
CA TYR A 172 12.98 5.15 18.94
C TYR A 172 12.37 4.26 17.85
N TYR A 173 13.14 3.90 16.82
CA TYR A 173 12.62 3.08 15.72
C TYR A 173 12.22 1.68 16.17
N LEU A 174 12.98 1.05 17.07
CA LEU A 174 12.62 -0.24 17.66
C LEU A 174 11.32 -0.17 18.48
N LYS A 175 11.05 0.96 19.15
CA LYS A 175 9.77 1.18 19.84
C LYS A 175 8.62 1.25 18.84
N VAL A 176 8.74 2.08 17.80
CA VAL A 176 7.73 2.20 16.74
C VAL A 176 7.47 0.86 16.07
N ALA A 177 8.52 0.12 15.71
CA ALA A 177 8.41 -1.21 15.10
C ALA A 177 7.64 -2.20 16.00
N ARG A 178 7.92 -2.24 17.30
CA ARG A 178 7.19 -3.09 18.25
C ARG A 178 5.70 -2.74 18.33
N GLU A 179 5.37 -1.45 18.35
CA GLU A 179 3.98 -0.99 18.35
C GLU A 179 3.25 -1.40 17.06
N MET A 180 3.90 -1.28 15.89
CA MET A 180 3.37 -1.71 14.60
C MET A 180 3.13 -3.22 14.54
N VAL A 181 4.09 -4.03 15.04
CA VAL A 181 3.95 -5.48 15.13
C VAL A 181 2.78 -5.86 16.04
N ALA A 182 2.66 -5.21 17.19
CA ALA A 182 1.53 -5.43 18.11
C ALA A 182 0.19 -5.07 17.45
N LEU A 183 0.13 -3.95 16.71
CA LEU A 183 -1.08 -3.54 15.97
C LEU A 183 -1.50 -4.59 14.93
N CYS A 184 -0.54 -5.25 14.28
CA CYS A 184 -0.82 -6.29 13.28
C CYS A 184 -1.17 -7.67 13.89
N GLY A 185 -1.06 -7.83 15.21
CA GLY A 185 -1.27 -9.12 15.88
C GLY A 185 -0.04 -10.03 15.94
N GLY A 186 1.17 -9.50 15.70
CA GLY A 186 2.44 -10.20 15.89
C GLY A 186 3.27 -10.39 14.61
N GLU A 187 4.53 -10.78 14.78
CA GLU A 187 5.54 -10.85 13.70
C GLU A 187 5.11 -11.71 12.51
N LYS A 188 4.28 -12.73 12.77
CA LYS A 188 3.77 -13.63 11.73
C LYS A 188 2.84 -12.94 10.73
N HIS A 189 2.22 -11.84 11.17
CA HIS A 189 1.20 -11.09 10.44
C HIS A 189 1.70 -9.77 9.86
N THR A 190 2.99 -9.43 10.07
CA THR A 190 3.52 -8.10 9.74
C THR A 190 4.57 -8.14 8.64
N ILE A 191 4.43 -7.23 7.68
CA ILE A 191 5.54 -6.72 6.86
C ILE A 191 5.78 -5.30 7.36
N ILE A 192 6.97 -5.01 7.90
CA ILE A 192 7.33 -3.64 8.26
C ILE A 192 8.02 -3.00 7.06
N CYS A 193 7.52 -1.85 6.63
CA CYS A 193 8.18 -1.03 5.62
C CYS A 193 9.02 0.05 6.32
N ILE A 194 10.27 0.22 5.89
CA ILE A 194 11.04 1.43 6.18
C ILE A 194 10.84 2.37 4.99
N LYS A 195 10.06 3.43 5.22
CA LYS A 195 9.78 4.46 4.23
C LYS A 195 10.77 5.61 4.43
N ASP A 196 11.91 5.48 3.77
CA ASP A 196 12.83 6.59 3.57
C ASP A 196 12.31 7.44 2.40
N MET A 197 11.67 8.56 2.72
CA MET A 197 11.09 9.46 1.71
C MET A 197 12.07 10.49 1.18
N ALA A 198 13.24 10.64 1.81
CA ALA A 198 14.20 11.70 1.50
C ALA A 198 15.48 11.16 0.84
N GLY A 199 15.77 9.86 1.00
CA GLY A 199 17.01 9.23 0.52
C GLY A 199 18.21 9.54 1.40
#